data_AF-A0A537UY81-F1
#
_entry.id   AF-A0A537UY81-F1
#
_cell.length_a   1.000
_cell.length_b   1.000
_cell.length_c   1.000
_cell.angle_alpha   90.00
_cell.angle_beta   90.00
_cell.angle_gamma   90.00
#
_symmetry.space_group_name_H-M   'P 1'
#
loop_
_entity.id
_entity.type
_entity.pdbx_description
1 polymer ?
#
loop_
_entity_poly.entity_id
_entity_poly.type
_entity_poly.pdbx_seq_one_letter_code
_entity_poly.pdbx_strand_id
1 'polypeptide(L)'
;MPISRIRRLALTQFRNYRAAVLETRGEVVVLVGPNGAGKTNAIEAISFLSPGRGLRRATLDDVADNQGDGSWAVSAEVEGALGLATLGTGIDAPGSDAPATSRRCRIDREPVNSATAFGDHLRMVWLTPAMDGLFLGAAS
;
A
#
# COMPACT_ATOMS: atom_id res chain seq x y z
N MET A 1 -19.76 15.15 0.34
CA MET A 1 -18.39 14.90 -0.14
C MET A 1 -18.42 13.67 -1.03
N PRO A 2 -17.73 13.66 -2.18
CA PRO A 2 -17.63 12.45 -2.99
C PRO A 2 -16.96 11.34 -2.17
N ILE A 3 -17.40 10.10 -2.38
CA ILE A 3 -16.84 8.92 -1.73
C ILE A 3 -15.42 8.71 -2.28
N SER A 4 -14.41 8.61 -1.41
CA SER A 4 -13.05 8.27 -1.84
C SER A 4 -12.97 6.83 -2.33
N ARG A 5 -12.39 6.60 -3.50
CA ARG A 5 -12.25 5.28 -4.13
C ARG A 5 -10.85 5.10 -4.68
N ILE A 6 -10.29 3.91 -4.51
CA ILE A 6 -9.17 3.46 -5.34
C ILE A 6 -9.79 2.93 -6.63
N ARG A 7 -9.32 3.40 -7.79
CA ARG A 7 -9.74 2.93 -9.13
C ARG A 7 -8.75 1.93 -9.71
N ARG A 8 -7.47 2.11 -9.38
CA ARG A 8 -6.37 1.27 -9.84
C ARG A 8 -5.32 1.16 -8.74
N LEU A 9 -4.80 -0.04 -8.52
CA LEU A 9 -3.64 -0.30 -7.67
C LEU A 9 -2.59 -1.06 -8.50
N ALA A 10 -1.41 -0.47 -8.64
CA ALA A 10 -0.26 -1.07 -9.29
C ALA A 10 0.83 -1.37 -8.24
N LEU A 11 1.34 -2.60 -8.29
CA LEU A 11 2.37 -3.12 -7.40
C LEU A 11 3.59 -3.52 -8.23
N THR A 12 4.78 -3.17 -7.76
CA THR A 12 6.05 -3.57 -8.36
C THR A 12 6.99 -4.04 -7.27
N GLN A 13 7.50 -5.26 -7.40
CA GLN A 13 8.44 -5.90 -6.48
C GLN A 13 8.01 -5.82 -5.00
N PHE A 14 6.70 -5.94 -4.73
CA PHE A 14 6.10 -5.77 -3.42
C PHE A 14 5.70 -7.12 -2.83
N ARG A 15 6.36 -7.56 -1.76
CA ARG A 15 6.13 -8.87 -1.13
C ARG A 15 6.21 -10.00 -2.16
N ASN A 16 5.11 -10.73 -2.39
CA ASN A 16 5.05 -11.79 -3.39
C ASN A 16 4.57 -11.32 -4.77
N TYR A 17 4.40 -10.02 -4.98
CA TYR A 17 4.03 -9.42 -6.28
C TYR A 17 5.26 -8.86 -6.98
N ARG A 18 5.77 -9.58 -8.01
CA ARG A 18 6.77 -9.02 -8.94
C ARG A 18 6.22 -7.83 -9.71
N ALA A 19 5.05 -8.01 -10.31
CA ALA A 19 4.25 -6.95 -10.92
C ALA A 19 2.78 -7.35 -10.85
N ALA A 20 1.91 -6.42 -10.46
CA ALA A 20 0.46 -6.64 -10.50
C ALA A 20 -0.28 -5.32 -10.71
N VAL A 21 -1.45 -5.44 -11.33
CA VAL A 21 -2.38 -4.34 -11.54
C VAL A 21 -3.77 -4.83 -11.17
N LEU A 22 -4.44 -4.10 -10.30
CA LEU A 22 -5.81 -4.35 -9.87
C LEU A 22 -6.66 -3.14 -10.26
N GLU A 23 -7.71 -3.36 -11.04
CA GLU A 23 -8.71 -2.33 -11.36
C GLU A 23 -9.99 -2.59 -10.57
N THR A 24 -10.55 -1.52 -10.01
CA THR A 24 -11.71 -1.59 -9.12
C THR A 24 -12.81 -0.68 -9.63
N ARG A 25 -14.00 -1.25 -9.84
CA ARG A 25 -15.18 -0.55 -10.39
C ARG A 25 -16.37 -0.52 -9.43
N GLY A 26 -16.39 -1.39 -8.43
CA GLY A 26 -17.47 -1.50 -7.45
C GLY A 26 -17.21 -0.71 -6.17
N GLU A 27 -18.27 -0.45 -5.41
CA GLU A 27 -18.17 0.19 -4.08
C GLU A 27 -17.60 -0.76 -3.03
N VAL A 28 -17.84 -2.06 -3.23
CA VAL A 28 -17.31 -3.16 -2.41
C VAL A 28 -16.44 -4.03 -3.29
N VAL A 29 -15.21 -4.29 -2.84
CA VAL A 29 -14.24 -5.13 -3.53
C VAL A 29 -13.87 -6.28 -2.60
N VAL A 30 -14.01 -7.50 -3.08
CA VAL A 30 -13.66 -8.72 -2.32
C VAL A 30 -12.48 -9.40 -3.00
N LEU A 31 -11.41 -9.63 -2.25
CA LEU A 31 -10.28 -10.43 -2.70
C LEU A 31 -10.51 -11.90 -2.34
N VAL A 32 -10.62 -12.76 -3.35
CA VAL A 32 -10.84 -14.20 -3.18
C VAL A 32 -9.66 -14.99 -3.75
N GLY A 33 -9.44 -16.19 -3.21
CA GLY A 33 -8.37 -17.08 -3.64
C GLY A 33 -7.75 -17.88 -2.50
N PRO A 34 -6.86 -18.83 -2.80
CA PRO A 34 -6.25 -19.70 -1.80
C PRO A 34 -5.38 -18.92 -0.80
N ASN A 35 -5.07 -19.55 0.34
CA ASN A 35 -4.11 -19.01 1.29
C ASN A 35 -2.73 -18.88 0.63
N GLY A 36 -2.00 -17.82 0.96
CA GLY A 36 -0.72 -17.51 0.30
C GLY A 36 -0.82 -16.81 -1.06
N ALA A 37 -2.02 -16.65 -1.64
CA ALA A 37 -2.20 -16.00 -2.95
C ALA A 37 -1.88 -14.48 -3.01
N GLY A 38 -1.43 -13.87 -1.90
CA GLY A 38 -1.09 -12.44 -1.85
C GLY A 38 -2.23 -11.49 -1.46
N LYS A 39 -3.44 -11.99 -1.18
CA LYS A 39 -4.61 -11.16 -0.78
C LYS A 39 -4.29 -10.13 0.31
N THR A 40 -3.68 -10.59 1.40
CA THR A 40 -3.27 -9.71 2.51
C THR A 40 -2.12 -8.78 2.13
N ASN A 41 -1.25 -9.16 1.19
CA ASN A 41 -0.17 -8.30 0.70
C ASN A 41 -0.73 -7.17 -0.18
N ALA A 42 -1.79 -7.41 -0.96
CA ALA A 42 -2.50 -6.34 -1.69
C ALA A 42 -3.16 -5.34 -0.73
N ILE A 43 -3.79 -5.83 0.34
CA ILE A 43 -4.33 -5.00 1.43
C ILE A 43 -3.21 -4.24 2.14
N GLU A 44 -2.08 -4.89 2.41
CA GLU A 44 -0.91 -4.24 3.00
C GLU A 44 -0.37 -3.12 2.11
N ALA A 45 -0.30 -3.32 0.79
CA ALA A 45 0.12 -2.27 -0.14
C ALA A 45 -0.77 -1.02 -0.06
N ILE A 46 -2.10 -1.19 0.04
CA ILE A 46 -3.02 -0.08 0.25
C ILE A 46 -2.72 0.66 1.56
N SER A 47 -2.28 -0.04 2.61
CA SER A 47 -1.89 0.61 3.88
C SER A 47 -0.66 1.51 3.77
N PHE A 48 0.20 1.28 2.77
CA PHE A 48 1.28 2.20 2.43
C PHE A 48 0.78 3.46 1.69
N LEU A 49 -0.51 3.64 1.45
CA LEU A 49 -1.08 4.93 1.05
C LEU A 49 -1.50 5.77 2.27
N SER A 50 -1.10 5.35 3.47
CA SER A 50 -1.26 6.10 4.72
C SER A 50 0.08 6.30 5.44
N PRO A 51 0.16 7.24 6.41
CA PRO A 51 1.33 7.43 7.26
C PRO A 51 1.72 6.17 8.03
N GLY A 52 3.01 6.05 8.37
CA GLY A 52 3.54 4.96 9.19
C GLY A 52 4.11 3.79 8.38
N ARG A 53 4.17 2.60 9.00
CA ARG A 53 4.87 1.40 8.47
C ARG A 53 3.93 0.34 7.89
N GLY A 54 2.72 0.75 7.51
CA GLY A 54 1.67 -0.16 7.05
C GLY A 54 1.13 -1.08 8.15
N LEU A 55 0.21 -1.98 7.77
CA LEU A 55 -0.55 -2.82 8.71
C LEU A 55 0.32 -3.78 9.54
N ARG A 56 1.38 -4.32 8.95
CA ARG A 56 2.25 -5.29 9.63
C ARG A 56 3.44 -4.65 10.37
N ARG A 57 3.58 -3.33 10.29
CA ARG A 57 4.70 -2.56 10.88
C ARG A 57 6.09 -3.07 10.47
N ALA A 58 6.19 -3.71 9.30
CA ALA A 58 7.44 -4.26 8.76
C ALA A 58 8.47 -3.14 8.51
N THR A 59 9.76 -3.47 8.42
CA THR A 59 10.73 -2.49 7.89
C THR A 59 10.46 -2.25 6.41
N LEU A 60 10.95 -1.14 5.87
CA LEU A 60 10.76 -0.85 4.44
C LEU A 60 11.49 -1.88 3.58
N ASP A 61 12.62 -2.42 4.05
CA ASP A 61 13.39 -3.45 3.35
C ASP A 61 12.63 -4.79 3.34
N ASP A 62 11.97 -5.16 4.45
CA ASP A 62 11.18 -6.41 4.54
C ASP A 62 10.00 -6.45 3.54
N VAL A 63 9.59 -5.28 3.03
CA VAL A 63 8.45 -5.16 2.11
C VAL A 63 8.82 -5.56 0.69
N ALA A 64 10.10 -5.47 0.31
CA ALA A 64 10.56 -5.82 -1.02
C ALA A 64 10.29 -7.29 -1.35
N ASP A 65 10.14 -7.59 -2.64
CA ASP A 65 10.20 -8.96 -3.14
C ASP A 65 11.58 -9.54 -2.82
N ASN A 66 11.60 -10.68 -2.13
CA ASN A 66 12.82 -11.41 -1.78
C ASN A 66 13.63 -11.85 -3.02
N GLN A 67 12.99 -11.89 -4.19
CA GLN A 67 13.63 -12.19 -5.48
C GLN A 67 13.88 -10.92 -6.32
N GLY A 68 13.71 -9.74 -5.73
CA GLY A 68 13.99 -8.44 -6.33
C GLY A 68 15.33 -7.86 -5.89
N ASP A 69 15.61 -6.64 -6.33
CA ASP A 69 16.81 -5.87 -6.01
C ASP A 69 16.70 -5.06 -4.71
N GLY A 70 15.64 -5.29 -3.93
CA GLY A 70 15.31 -4.52 -2.72
C GLY A 70 14.49 -3.26 -2.97
N SER A 71 14.26 -2.87 -4.23
CA SER A 71 13.31 -1.80 -4.56
C SER A 71 11.87 -2.31 -4.54
N TRP A 72 10.92 -1.41 -4.26
CA TRP A 72 9.50 -1.68 -4.46
C TRP A 72 8.71 -0.40 -4.66
N ALA A 73 7.56 -0.52 -5.31
CA ALA A 73 6.64 0.59 -5.50
C ALA A 73 5.17 0.15 -5.39
N VAL A 74 4.37 1.04 -4.80
CA VAL A 74 2.91 1.00 -4.82
C VAL A 74 2.44 2.31 -5.46
N SER A 75 1.59 2.20 -6.48
CA SER A 75 0.91 3.34 -7.09
C SER A 75 -0.59 3.11 -7.11
N ALA A 76 -1.36 4.13 -6.78
CA ALA A 76 -2.81 4.08 -6.80
C ALA A 76 -3.41 5.29 -7.50
N GLU A 77 -4.30 5.03 -8.44
CA GLU A 77 -5.21 6.06 -8.95
C GLU A 77 -6.40 6.14 -8.02
N VAL A 78 -6.63 7.32 -7.44
CA VAL A 78 -7.69 7.57 -6.48
C VAL A 78 -8.61 8.66 -6.98
N GLU A 79 -9.88 8.54 -6.64
CA GLU A 79 -10.89 9.58 -6.76
C GLU A 79 -11.29 9.99 -5.36
N GLY A 80 -11.18 11.27 -5.02
CA GLY A 80 -11.47 11.79 -3.67
C GLY A 80 -12.02 13.20 -3.68
N ALA A 81 -11.94 13.87 -2.53
CA ALA A 81 -12.47 15.23 -2.35
C ALA A 81 -11.81 16.27 -3.28
N LEU A 82 -10.57 16.02 -3.70
CA LEU A 82 -9.80 16.87 -4.61
C LEU A 82 -9.86 16.41 -6.08
N GLY A 83 -10.73 15.45 -6.41
CA GLY A 83 -10.82 14.87 -7.75
C GLY A 83 -9.91 13.66 -7.93
N LEU A 84 -9.50 13.42 -9.18
CA LEU A 84 -8.59 12.33 -9.55
C LEU A 84 -7.15 12.70 -9.20
N ALA A 85 -6.43 11.76 -8.60
CA ALA A 85 -5.00 11.90 -8.31
C ALA A 85 -4.30 10.53 -8.38
N THR A 86 -3.00 10.56 -8.66
CA THR A 86 -2.12 9.39 -8.59
C THR A 86 -1.23 9.47 -7.36
N LEU A 87 -1.45 8.58 -6.39
CA LEU A 87 -0.60 8.44 -5.22
C LEU A 87 0.49 7.41 -5.50
N GLY A 88 1.72 7.68 -5.08
CA GLY A 88 2.85 6.77 -5.28
C GLY A 88 3.76 6.71 -4.06
N THR A 89 4.15 5.51 -3.64
CA THR A 89 5.10 5.29 -2.54
C THR A 89 6.06 4.15 -2.87
N GLY A 90 7.29 4.21 -2.37
CA GLY A 90 8.26 3.15 -2.59
C GLY A 90 9.64 3.48 -2.03
N ILE A 91 10.59 2.57 -2.26
CA ILE A 91 12.01 2.75 -1.97
C ILE A 91 12.82 2.36 -3.22
N ASP A 92 14.01 2.95 -3.38
CA ASP A 92 14.98 2.46 -4.36
C ASP A 92 15.70 1.22 -3.84
N ALA A 93 16.37 0.54 -4.76
CA ALA A 93 17.30 -0.53 -4.42
C ALA A 93 18.38 0.01 -3.45
N PRO A 94 18.78 -0.80 -2.44
CA PRO A 94 19.92 -0.49 -1.59
C PRO A 94 21.18 -0.21 -2.43
N GLY A 95 21.95 0.81 -2.05
CA GLY A 95 23.18 1.18 -2.76
C GLY A 95 22.99 2.01 -4.04
N SER A 96 21.76 2.45 -4.34
CA SER A 96 21.55 3.58 -5.26
C SER A 96 22.16 4.87 -4.69
N ASP A 97 22.41 5.88 -5.54
CA ASP A 97 22.91 7.21 -5.13
C ASP A 97 21.95 7.97 -4.18
N ALA A 98 20.82 7.36 -3.82
CA ALA A 98 19.86 7.89 -2.87
C ALA A 98 20.29 7.61 -1.42
N PRO A 99 19.98 8.52 -0.47
CA PRO A 99 20.21 8.26 0.96
C PRO A 99 19.49 6.98 1.41
N ALA A 100 20.07 6.31 2.41
CA ALA A 100 19.63 5.05 3.02
C ALA A 100 18.10 4.85 3.04
N THR A 101 17.63 3.62 2.77
CA THR A 101 16.23 3.14 2.63
C THR A 101 15.15 4.16 3.05
N SER A 102 15.00 5.21 2.24
CA SER A 102 14.09 6.31 2.53
C SER A 102 12.85 6.16 1.68
N ARG A 103 11.69 6.11 2.34
CA ARG A 103 10.39 6.03 1.67
C ARG A 103 10.14 7.29 0.86
N ARG A 104 10.11 7.16 -0.46
CA ARG A 104 9.64 8.22 -1.35
C ARG A 104 8.14 8.21 -1.46
N CYS A 105 7.56 9.40 -1.51
CA CYS A 105 6.14 9.63 -1.71
C CYS A 105 5.96 10.60 -2.87
N ARG A 106 4.94 10.39 -3.70
CA ARG A 106 4.58 11.25 -4.83
C ARG A 106 3.07 11.40 -4.95
N ILE A 107 2.64 12.59 -5.38
CA ILE A 107 1.27 12.87 -5.83
C ILE A 107 1.38 13.39 -7.25
N ASP A 108 0.71 12.75 -8.21
CA ASP A 108 0.76 13.10 -9.63
C ASP A 108 2.18 13.23 -10.19
N ARG A 109 3.06 12.31 -9.75
CA ARG A 109 4.51 12.24 -10.06
C ARG A 109 5.37 13.31 -9.37
N GLU A 110 4.78 14.30 -8.73
CA GLU A 110 5.51 15.30 -7.95
C GLU A 110 5.91 14.76 -6.58
N PRO A 111 7.17 14.94 -6.12
CA PRO A 111 7.61 14.48 -4.82
C PRO A 111 6.91 15.22 -3.67
N VAL A 112 6.54 14.47 -2.64
CA VAL A 112 6.02 15.01 -1.37
C VAL A 112 6.81 14.46 -0.20
N ASN A 113 6.87 15.21 0.90
CA ASN A 113 7.73 14.90 2.05
C ASN A 113 7.35 13.60 2.76
N SER A 114 6.08 13.20 2.73
CA SER A 114 5.61 11.97 3.38
C SER A 114 4.23 11.54 2.89
N ALA A 115 3.85 10.32 3.25
CA ALA A 115 2.51 9.78 3.01
C ALA A 115 1.39 10.50 3.80
N THR A 116 1.72 11.45 4.70
CA THR A 116 0.73 12.30 5.35
C THR A 116 -0.03 13.15 4.34
N ALA A 117 0.64 13.60 3.27
CA ALA A 117 0.01 14.37 2.19
C ALA A 117 -1.10 13.58 1.46
N PHE A 118 -1.08 12.24 1.51
CA PHE A 118 -2.11 11.42 0.87
C PHE A 118 -3.48 11.54 1.56
N GLY A 119 -3.53 11.96 2.83
CA GLY A 119 -4.76 12.07 3.61
C GLY A 119 -5.76 13.11 3.08
N ASP A 120 -5.30 14.04 2.24
CA ASP A 120 -6.16 15.01 1.56
C ASP A 120 -6.93 14.37 0.37
N HIS A 121 -6.40 13.27 -0.18
CA HIS A 121 -6.98 12.54 -1.31
C HIS A 121 -7.72 11.27 -0.88
N LEU A 122 -7.12 10.52 0.05
CA LEU A 122 -7.61 9.21 0.48
C LEU A 122 -7.50 9.08 2.01
N ARG A 123 -8.65 9.03 2.67
CA ARG A 123 -8.75 8.69 4.09
C ARG A 123 -9.22 7.26 4.23
N MET A 124 -8.54 6.50 5.07
CA MET A 124 -8.79 5.06 5.23
C MET A 124 -8.85 4.67 6.69
N VAL A 125 -9.73 3.72 6.99
CA VAL A 125 -9.87 3.07 8.28
C VAL A 125 -9.70 1.58 8.05
N TRP A 126 -9.03 0.92 9.00
CA TRP A 126 -8.76 -0.50 8.95
C TRP A 126 -9.53 -1.20 10.05
N LEU A 127 -10.10 -2.35 9.71
CA LEU A 127 -10.56 -3.34 10.66
C LEU A 127 -9.79 -4.62 10.38
N THR A 128 -8.94 -5.02 11.32
CA THR A 128 -8.15 -6.25 11.21
C THR A 128 -8.47 -7.17 12.37
N PRO A 129 -8.31 -8.50 12.23
CA PRO A 129 -8.57 -9.42 13.34
C PRO A 129 -7.77 -9.07 14.60
N ALA A 130 -6.53 -8.59 14.45
CA ALA A 130 -5.68 -8.20 15.57
C ALA A 130 -6.19 -6.97 16.36
N MET A 131 -7.16 -6.22 15.83
CA MET A 131 -7.80 -5.09 16.51
C MET A 131 -8.97 -5.52 17.40
N ASP A 132 -9.43 -6.76 17.28
CA ASP A 132 -10.53 -7.31 18.04
C ASP A 132 -10.02 -8.38 19.01
N GLY A 133 -10.23 -8.16 20.32
CA GLY A 133 -9.80 -9.07 21.38
C GLY A 133 -10.41 -10.47 21.28
N LEU A 134 -11.52 -10.62 20.55
CA LEU A 134 -12.13 -11.94 20.26
C LEU A 134 -11.19 -12.89 19.52
N PHE A 135 -10.22 -12.39 18.75
CA PHE A 135 -9.26 -13.20 17.98
C PHE A 135 -7.87 -13.29 18.62
N LEU A 136 -7.69 -12.73 19.82
CA LEU A 136 -6.42 -12.75 20.58
C LEU A 136 -6.40 -13.81 21.69
N GLY A 137 -7.52 -14.51 21.92
CA GLY A 137 -7.60 -15.61 22.88
C GLY A 137 -6.83 -16.85 22.41
N ALA A 138 -6.28 -17.61 23.36
CA ALA A 138 -5.67 -18.90 23.07
C ALA A 138 -6.71 -19.82 22.40
N ALA A 139 -6.28 -20.58 21.39
CA ALA A 139 -7.10 -21.67 20.85
C ALA A 139 -7.37 -22.66 22.00
N SER A 140 -8.65 -22.86 22.32
CA SER A 140 -9.11 -23.93 23.21
C SER A 140 -8.86 -25.30 22.60
#